data_AF-A0A5J4ULH3-F1
#
_entry.id   AF-A0A5J4ULH3-F1
#
_cell.length_a   1.000
_cell.length_b   1.000
_cell.length_c   1.000
_cell.angle_alpha   90.00
_cell.angle_beta   90.00
_cell.angle_gamma   90.00
#
_symmetry.space_group_name_H-M   'P 1'
#
loop_
_entity.id
_entity.type
_entity.pdbx_description
1 polymer ?
#
loop_
_entity_poly.entity_id
_entity_poly.type
_entity_poly.pdbx_seq_one_letter_code
_entity_poly.pdbx_strand_id
1 'polypeptide(L)'
;MILKPRLLTLVFEKKVFKISNKFIGTENSRRFGFIPVGDAVLNNIPVPGKNFRAITYDEKEGVIRLGWEEVFRWIPSSKEKKQIIFELDMRETIPHTAMRIFSESEESPILFVNIPKQLKIYV
;
A
#
# COMPACT_ATOMS: atom_id res chain seq x y z
N MET A 1 23.21 -7.01 1.10
CA MET A 1 22.17 -8.06 1.17
C MET A 1 20.97 -7.60 0.36
N ILE A 2 20.60 -8.29 -0.73
CA ILE A 2 19.42 -7.95 -1.54
C ILE A 2 18.22 -8.65 -0.88
N LEU A 3 17.26 -7.88 -0.38
CA LEU A 3 15.99 -8.43 0.11
C LEU A 3 15.27 -9.09 -1.07
N LYS A 4 14.98 -10.39 -0.96
CA LYS A 4 14.20 -11.10 -1.99
C LYS A 4 12.73 -10.72 -1.83
N PRO A 5 12.11 -10.07 -2.83
CA PRO A 5 10.71 -9.66 -2.75
C PRO A 5 9.81 -10.91 -2.67
N ARG A 6 8.93 -10.98 -1.67
CA ARG A 6 7.95 -12.07 -1.55
C ARG A 6 6.67 -11.71 -2.30
N LEU A 7 6.00 -12.69 -2.92
CA LEU A 7 4.66 -12.58 -3.56
C LEU A 7 4.58 -11.93 -4.97
N LEU A 8 5.69 -11.78 -5.70
CA LEU A 8 5.71 -11.25 -7.08
C LEU A 8 4.93 -12.07 -8.13
N THR A 9 4.51 -13.29 -7.78
CA THR A 9 3.68 -14.14 -8.65
C THR A 9 2.20 -13.74 -8.60
N LEU A 10 1.77 -12.98 -7.59
CA LEU A 10 0.38 -12.59 -7.44
C LEU A 10 0.09 -11.31 -8.23
N VAL A 11 -0.84 -11.39 -9.17
CA VAL A 11 -1.28 -10.27 -10.01
C VAL A 11 -2.68 -9.82 -9.58
N PHE A 12 -2.83 -8.52 -9.34
CA PHE A 12 -4.10 -7.86 -9.04
C PHE A 12 -4.62 -7.15 -10.28
N GLU A 13 -5.86 -7.47 -10.67
CA GLU A 13 -6.55 -6.83 -11.81
C GLU A 13 -8.07 -6.98 -11.70
N LYS A 14 -8.81 -6.05 -12.33
CA LYS A 14 -10.26 -6.12 -12.64
C LYS A 14 -11.24 -6.30 -11.46
N LYS A 15 -10.75 -6.32 -10.22
CA LYS A 15 -11.53 -6.57 -9.01
C LYS A 15 -11.16 -5.60 -7.88
N VAL A 16 -11.86 -5.72 -6.76
CA VAL A 16 -11.48 -5.08 -5.51
C VAL A 16 -10.65 -6.07 -4.69
N PHE A 17 -9.52 -5.63 -4.18
CA PHE A 17 -8.65 -6.43 -3.33
C PHE A 17 -8.40 -5.73 -2.01
N LYS A 18 -8.36 -6.51 -0.92
CA LYS A 18 -8.05 -6.01 0.42
C LYS A 18 -6.76 -6.67 0.90
N ILE A 19 -5.71 -5.88 1.05
CA ILE A 19 -4.44 -6.30 1.63
C ILE A 19 -4.46 -5.90 3.09
N SER A 20 -4.61 -6.88 3.96
CA SER A 20 -4.46 -6.65 5.39
C SER A 20 -3.00 -6.71 5.77
N ASN A 21 -2.56 -5.66 6.45
CA ASN A 21 -1.33 -5.68 7.21
C ASN A 21 -1.69 -5.69 8.70
N LYS A 22 -1.38 -6.81 9.36
CA LYS A 22 -1.62 -7.00 10.80
C LYS A 22 -0.33 -6.72 11.55
N PHE A 23 -0.35 -5.72 12.41
CA PHE A 23 0.78 -5.35 13.25
C PHE A 23 0.33 -5.52 14.69
N ILE A 24 0.94 -6.41 15.45
CA ILE A 24 0.58 -6.60 16.87
C ILE A 24 1.82 -6.24 17.69
N GLY A 25 1.75 -5.14 18.42
CA GLY A 25 2.80 -4.75 19.37
C GLY A 25 4.17 -4.51 18.75
N THR A 26 4.25 -4.32 17.43
CA THR A 26 5.51 -4.02 16.75
C THR A 26 5.64 -2.51 16.65
N GLU A 27 6.59 -1.91 17.35
CA GLU A 27 7.01 -0.50 17.16
C GLU A 27 7.56 -0.22 15.74
N ASN A 28 7.61 -1.25 14.90
CA ASN A 28 8.15 -1.22 13.55
C ASN A 28 7.03 -1.07 12.53
N SER A 29 7.26 -0.16 11.60
CA SER A 29 6.52 -0.08 10.35
C SER A 29 6.76 -1.35 9.49
N ARG A 30 5.69 -1.94 8.94
CA ARG A 30 5.85 -2.97 7.89
C ARG A 30 5.70 -2.33 6.53
N ARG A 31 6.72 -2.55 5.70
CA ARG A 31 6.78 -2.08 4.33
C ARG A 31 6.28 -3.17 3.39
N PHE A 32 5.54 -2.75 2.39
CA PHE A 32 5.24 -3.53 1.21
C PHE A 32 5.18 -2.56 0.02
N GLY A 33 4.97 -3.04 -1.18
CA GLY A 33 4.76 -2.16 -2.31
C GLY A 33 4.03 -2.85 -3.44
N PHE A 34 3.55 -2.03 -4.37
CA PHE A 34 3.03 -2.50 -5.63
C PHE A 34 3.99 -2.12 -6.76
N ILE A 35 3.96 -2.89 -7.85
CA ILE A 35 4.61 -2.54 -9.11
C ILE A 35 3.67 -2.90 -10.26
N PRO A 36 3.69 -2.17 -11.39
CA PRO A 36 3.01 -2.60 -12.60
C PRO A 36 3.56 -3.95 -13.05
N VAL A 37 2.72 -4.74 -13.72
CA VAL A 37 3.22 -5.90 -14.46
C VAL A 37 4.18 -5.42 -15.56
N GLY A 38 5.35 -6.07 -15.66
CA GLY A 38 6.41 -5.71 -16.62
C GLY A 38 7.48 -4.76 -16.07
N ASP A 39 7.20 -4.10 -14.96
CA ASP A 39 8.15 -3.20 -14.30
C ASP A 39 9.17 -3.98 -13.44
N ALA A 40 10.43 -3.55 -13.44
CA ALA A 40 11.44 -4.12 -12.55
C ALA A 40 11.17 -3.72 -11.09
N VAL A 41 11.39 -4.66 -10.15
CA VAL A 41 11.53 -4.33 -8.73
C VAL A 41 12.84 -3.57 -8.58
N LEU A 42 12.72 -2.28 -8.30
CA LEU A 42 13.85 -1.47 -7.87
C LEU A 42 13.84 -1.50 -6.34
N ASN A 43 15.01 -1.39 -5.72
CA ASN A 43 15.12 -1.21 -4.27
C ASN A 43 14.35 0.07 -3.83
N ASN A 44 14.47 0.48 -2.57
CA ASN A 44 13.78 1.66 -1.98
C ASN A 44 14.13 3.03 -2.61
N ILE A 45 14.58 3.07 -3.87
CA ILE A 45 14.85 4.27 -4.63
C ILE A 45 13.49 4.83 -5.08
N PRO A 46 13.08 6.01 -4.59
CA PRO A 46 11.92 6.69 -5.14
C PRO A 46 12.19 6.97 -6.62
N VAL A 47 11.27 6.56 -7.47
CA VAL A 47 11.34 6.84 -8.92
C VAL A 47 10.29 7.89 -9.22
N PRO A 48 10.67 9.05 -9.80
CA PRO A 48 9.73 10.09 -10.15
C PRO A 48 8.53 9.53 -10.93
N GLY A 49 7.32 9.84 -10.47
CA GLY A 49 6.06 9.40 -11.09
C GLY A 49 5.67 7.94 -10.80
N LYS A 50 6.44 7.16 -10.04
CA LYS A 50 6.11 5.78 -9.66
C LYS A 50 5.78 5.67 -8.16
N ASN A 51 4.67 6.29 -7.77
CA ASN A 51 4.35 6.60 -6.38
C ASN A 51 3.86 5.40 -5.54
N PHE A 52 3.49 4.27 -6.15
CA PHE A 52 2.94 3.11 -5.40
C PHE A 52 4.02 2.11 -4.93
N ARG A 53 5.31 2.47 -5.00
CA ARG A 53 6.45 1.63 -4.55
C ARG A 53 6.78 1.90 -3.08
N ALA A 54 7.15 0.85 -2.34
CA ALA A 54 7.64 0.93 -0.95
C ALA A 54 6.70 1.71 0.01
N ILE A 55 5.41 1.39 -0.03
CA ILE A 55 4.39 1.93 0.87
C ILE A 55 4.66 1.41 2.29
N THR A 56 4.72 2.32 3.23
CA THR A 56 4.99 2.03 4.64
C THR A 56 3.94 2.75 5.49
N TYR A 57 3.31 2.04 6.43
CA TYR A 57 2.52 2.65 7.50
C TYR A 57 3.30 2.56 8.81
N ASP A 58 3.61 3.71 9.39
CA ASP A 58 4.22 3.86 10.70
C ASP A 58 3.12 4.00 11.75
N GLU A 59 2.94 2.93 12.51
CA GLU A 59 1.88 2.83 13.52
C GLU A 59 2.03 3.87 14.63
N LYS A 60 3.26 4.22 15.01
CA LYS A 60 3.52 5.07 16.16
C LYS A 60 3.02 6.50 15.92
N GLU A 61 3.36 7.02 14.75
CA GLU A 61 3.06 8.40 14.37
C GLU A 61 1.84 8.51 13.44
N GLY A 62 1.28 7.37 13.01
CA GLY A 62 0.23 7.29 11.99
C GLY A 62 0.71 7.74 10.61
N VAL A 63 2.02 7.65 10.32
CA VAL A 63 2.59 8.25 9.10
C VAL A 63 2.60 7.24 7.96
N ILE A 64 2.08 7.66 6.81
CA ILE A 64 2.19 6.91 5.56
C ILE A 64 3.36 7.47 4.77
N ARG A 65 4.26 6.58 4.35
CA ARG A 65 5.45 6.94 3.56
C ARG A 65 5.51 6.18 2.24
N LEU A 66 6.02 6.87 1.22
CA LEU A 66 6.39 6.30 -0.07
C LEU A 66 7.92 6.31 -0.17
N GLY A 67 8.55 5.16 0.04
CA GLY A 67 9.99 5.12 0.26
C GLY A 67 10.37 5.86 1.54
N TRP A 68 10.98 7.04 1.40
CA TRP A 68 11.41 7.92 2.51
C TRP A 68 10.53 9.15 2.70
N GLU A 69 9.65 9.45 1.74
CA GLU A 69 8.82 10.64 1.74
C GLU A 69 7.57 10.41 2.60
N GLU A 70 7.34 11.27 3.58
CA GLU A 70 6.08 11.35 4.32
C GLU A 70 5.03 12.03 3.42
N VAL A 71 4.00 11.27 3.05
CA VAL A 71 2.96 11.77 2.15
C VAL A 71 1.69 12.16 2.88
N PHE A 72 1.39 11.49 4.00
CA PHE A 72 0.20 11.77 4.77
C PHE A 72 0.33 11.24 6.20
N ARG A 73 -0.40 11.85 7.13
CA ARG A 73 -0.51 11.38 8.51
C ARG A 73 -1.97 11.09 8.84
N TRP A 74 -2.22 9.89 9.31
CA TRP A 74 -3.52 9.42 9.75
C TRP A 74 -3.41 8.48 10.94
N ILE A 75 -4.02 8.89 12.04
CA ILE A 75 -4.11 8.12 13.27
C ILE A 75 -5.59 7.72 13.41
N PRO A 76 -5.92 6.43 13.22
CA PRO A 76 -7.27 5.94 13.43
C PRO A 76 -7.77 6.24 14.84
N SER A 77 -9.07 6.46 14.97
CA SER A 77 -9.73 6.75 16.25
C SER A 77 -9.70 5.56 17.22
N SER A 78 -9.83 4.34 16.70
CA SER A 78 -9.75 3.09 17.47
C SER A 78 -8.29 2.66 17.68
N LYS A 79 -7.91 2.44 18.94
CA LYS A 79 -6.63 1.81 19.31
C LYS A 79 -6.73 0.29 19.49
N GLU A 80 -7.94 -0.27 19.43
CA GLU A 80 -8.21 -1.64 19.89
C GLU A 80 -7.86 -2.71 18.84
N LYS A 81 -7.80 -2.37 17.54
CA LYS A 81 -7.37 -3.31 16.49
C LYS A 81 -6.39 -2.67 15.51
N LYS A 82 -5.12 -3.00 15.71
CA LYS A 82 -3.96 -2.60 14.91
C LYS A 82 -3.91 -3.32 13.55
N GLN A 83 -4.94 -3.15 12.74
CA GLN A 83 -5.02 -3.71 11.39
C GLN A 83 -5.28 -2.59 10.40
N ILE A 84 -4.31 -2.37 9.52
CA ILE A 84 -4.49 -1.47 8.38
C ILE A 84 -4.81 -2.33 7.16
N ILE A 85 -5.86 -1.95 6.45
CA ILE A 85 -6.33 -2.60 5.23
C ILE A 85 -6.09 -1.64 4.08
N PHE A 86 -5.31 -2.08 3.09
CA PHE A 86 -5.18 -1.37 1.83
C PHE A 86 -6.18 -1.96 0.85
N GLU A 87 -7.13 -1.15 0.41
CA GLU A 87 -8.07 -1.53 -0.63
C GLU A 87 -7.56 -1.05 -1.99
N LEU A 88 -7.43 -1.98 -2.93
CA LEU A 88 -7.20 -1.68 -4.34
C LEU A 88 -8.52 -1.86 -5.09
N ASP A 89 -9.10 -0.78 -5.58
CA ASP A 89 -10.26 -0.84 -6.48
C ASP A 89 -9.79 -0.72 -7.93
N MET A 90 -9.78 -1.87 -8.61
CA MET A 90 -9.26 -2.03 -9.98
C MET A 90 -10.34 -2.46 -10.96
N ARG A 91 -11.62 -2.30 -10.60
CA ARG A 91 -12.75 -2.67 -11.47
C ARG A 91 -12.70 -1.86 -12.76
N GLU A 92 -13.12 -2.47 -13.87
CA GLU A 92 -13.18 -1.77 -15.17
C GLU A 92 -14.38 -0.81 -15.26
N THR A 93 -15.34 -0.92 -14.32
CA THR A 93 -16.58 -0.14 -14.29
C THR A 93 -16.44 1.24 -13.62
N ILE A 94 -15.28 1.57 -13.05
CA ILE A 94 -15.03 2.86 -12.39
C ILE A 94 -14.16 3.76 -13.27
N PRO A 95 -14.34 5.10 -13.23
CA PRO A 95 -13.60 6.02 -14.10
C PRO A 95 -12.11 6.09 -13.74
N HIS A 96 -11.78 5.92 -12.47
CA HIS A 96 -10.41 5.97 -11.96
C HIS A 96 -10.20 4.81 -10.99
N THR A 97 -9.21 3.97 -11.27
CA THR A 97 -8.72 2.99 -10.30
C THR A 97 -8.13 3.72 -9.09
N ALA A 98 -8.29 3.16 -7.90
CA ALA A 98 -7.89 3.85 -6.68
C ALA A 98 -7.30 2.91 -5.64
N MET A 99 -6.42 3.45 -4.80
CA MET A 99 -5.98 2.79 -3.58
C MET A 99 -6.42 3.61 -2.36
N ARG A 100 -7.06 2.92 -1.41
CA ARG A 100 -7.56 3.49 -0.16
C ARG A 100 -6.97 2.75 1.03
N ILE A 101 -6.91 3.41 2.18
CA ILE A 101 -6.58 2.75 3.43
C ILE A 101 -7.82 2.74 4.31
N PHE A 102 -8.01 1.63 5.01
CA PHE A 102 -8.99 1.49 6.07
C PHE A 102 -8.30 1.02 7.35
N SER A 103 -8.90 1.38 8.47
CA SER A 103 -8.62 0.86 9.80
C SER A 103 -9.95 0.43 10.37
N GLU A 104 -10.17 -0.89 10.46
CA GLU A 104 -11.51 -1.44 10.70
C GLU A 104 -12.54 -0.92 9.69
N SER A 105 -13.50 -0.11 10.15
CA SER A 105 -14.53 0.56 9.34
C SER A 105 -14.21 2.03 9.04
N GLU A 106 -13.11 2.56 9.57
CA GLU A 106 -12.68 3.94 9.34
C GLU A 106 -11.92 4.02 8.01
N GLU A 107 -12.44 4.81 7.07
CA GLU A 107 -11.82 5.07 5.77
C GLU A 107 -10.85 6.26 5.87
N SER A 108 -9.61 6.07 5.42
CA SER A 108 -8.67 7.16 5.20
C SER A 108 -8.95 7.85 3.86
N PRO A 109 -8.40 9.07 3.64
CA PRO A 109 -8.37 9.66 2.31
C PRO A 109 -7.76 8.73 1.26
N ILE A 110 -8.21 8.88 0.01
CA ILE A 110 -7.68 8.15 -1.14
C ILE A 110 -6.18 8.46 -1.29
N LEU A 111 -5.34 7.44 -1.30
CA LEU A 111 -3.89 7.61 -1.45
C LEU A 111 -3.45 7.79 -2.89
N PHE A 112 -4.05 7.00 -3.79
CA PHE A 112 -3.72 7.04 -5.21
C PHE A 112 -4.99 6.96 -6.04
N VAL A 113 -4.99 7.72 -7.12
CA VAL A 113 -5.94 7.63 -8.23
C VAL A 113 -5.17 7.24 -9.50
N ASN A 114 -5.86 6.66 -10.48
CA ASN A 114 -5.27 6.22 -11.75
C ASN A 114 -4.13 5.20 -11.58
N ILE A 115 -4.28 4.27 -10.62
CA ILE A 115 -3.31 3.18 -10.45
C ILE A 115 -3.28 2.27 -11.70
N PRO A 116 -2.11 1.71 -12.07
CA PRO A 116 -2.01 0.78 -13.19
C PRO A 116 -3.03 -0.37 -13.12
N LYS A 117 -3.58 -0.78 -14.26
CA LYS A 117 -4.64 -1.82 -14.33
C LYS A 117 -4.21 -3.21 -13.90
N GLN A 118 -2.91 -3.47 -13.87
CA GLN A 118 -2.31 -4.72 -13.42
C GLN A 118 -1.16 -4.42 -12.48
N LEU A 119 -1.22 -4.92 -11.25
CA LEU A 119 -0.20 -4.73 -10.23
C LEU A 119 0.29 -6.07 -9.67
N LYS A 120 1.54 -6.11 -9.21
CA LYS A 120 2.09 -7.17 -8.38
C LYS A 120 2.46 -6.60 -7.00
N ILE A 121 2.23 -7.37 -5.95
CA ILE A 121 2.67 -6.99 -4.59
C ILE A 121 4.06 -7.55 -4.33
N TYR A 122 4.82 -6.82 -3.54
CA TYR A 122 6.01 -7.33 -2.90
C TYR A 122 6.11 -6.90 -1.44
N VAL A 123 6.69 -7.79 -0.62
CA VAL A 123 7.03 -7.56 0.80
C VAL A 123 8.50 -7.81 1.01
#